data_AF-A6F365-F1
#
_entry.id   AF-A6F365-F1
#
_cell.length_a   1.000
_cell.length_b   1.000
_cell.length_c   1.000
_cell.angle_alpha   90.00
_cell.angle_beta   90.00
_cell.angle_gamma   90.00
#
_symmetry.space_group_name_H-M   'P 1'
#
loop_
_entity.id
_entity.type
_entity.pdbx_description
1 polymer ?
#
loop_
_entity_poly.entity_id
_entity_poly.type
_entity_poly.pdbx_seq_one_letter_code
_entity_poly.pdbx_strand_id
1 'polypeptide(L)'
;MKPTLCVFAFLAAFSLNSWAQEVDYDKRNMHIFCASHLAVISDTLDEQKDEYKALTFMSGVHRDEAREMGATEKHFDDVVAYLKKARKNNKPKWNKLTSQSRNVCFPQS
;
A
#
# COMPACT_ATOMS: atom_id res chain seq x y z
N MET A 1 -12.30 -2.07 -53.08
CA MET A 1 -12.87 -2.63 -51.82
C MET A 1 -12.51 -1.69 -50.68
N LYS A 2 -13.47 -1.38 -49.80
CA LYS A 2 -13.46 -0.24 -48.88
C LYS A 2 -12.47 -0.45 -47.72
N PRO A 3 -11.55 0.50 -47.43
CA PRO A 3 -10.56 0.39 -46.34
C PRO A 3 -11.17 0.41 -44.93
N THR A 4 -12.48 0.67 -44.84
CA THR A 4 -13.23 0.82 -43.58
C THR A 4 -13.37 -0.48 -42.80
N LEU A 5 -13.36 -1.65 -43.46
CA LEU A 5 -13.57 -2.95 -42.80
C LEU A 5 -12.38 -3.40 -41.94
N CYS A 6 -11.14 -3.01 -42.28
CA CYS A 6 -9.96 -3.39 -41.49
C CYS A 6 -9.87 -2.62 -40.17
N VAL A 7 -10.31 -1.36 -40.14
CA VAL A 7 -10.20 -0.50 -38.94
C VAL A 7 -11.09 -1.00 -37.80
N PHE A 8 -12.29 -1.53 -38.12
CA PHE A 8 -13.19 -2.08 -37.11
C PHE A 8 -12.68 -3.39 -36.49
N ALA A 9 -11.99 -4.24 -37.26
CA ALA A 9 -11.42 -5.48 -36.75
C ALA A 9 -10.28 -5.23 -35.74
N PHE A 10 -9.44 -4.21 -35.99
CA PHE A 10 -8.39 -3.82 -35.06
C PHE A 10 -8.94 -3.21 -33.76
N LEU A 11 -9.93 -2.32 -33.84
CA LEU A 11 -10.54 -1.71 -32.65
C LEU A 11 -11.26 -2.73 -31.75
N ALA A 12 -11.92 -3.74 -32.35
CA ALA A 12 -12.57 -4.82 -31.59
C ALA A 12 -11.54 -5.68 -30.83
N ALA A 13 -10.38 -5.97 -31.42
CA ALA A 13 -9.31 -6.74 -30.77
C ALA A 13 -8.67 -5.99 -29.58
N PHE A 14 -8.60 -4.65 -29.62
CA PHE A 14 -8.13 -3.86 -28.48
C PHE A 14 -9.16 -3.74 -27.35
N SER A 15 -10.46 -3.79 -27.67
CA SER A 15 -11.53 -3.71 -26.66
C SER A 15 -11.65 -4.97 -25.78
N LEU A 16 -11.22 -6.13 -26.28
CA LEU A 16 -11.31 -7.41 -25.56
C LEU A 16 -10.15 -7.65 -24.57
N ASN A 17 -9.09 -6.83 -24.61
CA ASN A 17 -7.95 -6.90 -23.69
C ASN A 17 -8.03 -5.87 -22.55
N SER A 18 -9.10 -5.08 -22.47
CA SER A 18 -9.39 -4.25 -21.30
C SER A 18 -9.99 -5.11 -20.17
N TRP A 19 -9.30 -6.19 -19.80
CA TRP A 19 -9.58 -6.88 -18.55
C TRP A 19 -8.88 -6.04 -17.48
N ALA A 20 -9.57 -5.00 -17.02
CA ALA A 20 -9.14 -4.31 -15.81
C ALA A 20 -9.13 -5.38 -14.71
N GLN A 21 -7.93 -5.85 -14.36
CA GLN A 21 -7.76 -6.76 -13.23
C GLN A 21 -8.46 -6.11 -12.04
N GLU A 22 -9.47 -6.78 -11.46
CA GLU A 22 -10.15 -6.26 -10.29
C GLU A 22 -9.11 -6.05 -9.20
N VAL A 23 -8.82 -4.78 -8.91
CA VAL A 23 -7.89 -4.43 -7.85
C VAL A 23 -8.62 -4.70 -6.54
N ASP A 24 -8.09 -5.62 -5.74
CA ASP A 24 -8.51 -5.80 -4.36
C ASP A 24 -8.06 -4.57 -3.55
N TYR A 25 -8.94 -3.57 -3.50
CA TYR A 25 -8.67 -2.32 -2.80
C TYR A 25 -8.51 -2.51 -1.30
N ASP A 26 -9.18 -3.49 -0.70
CA ASP A 26 -9.06 -3.75 0.74
C ASP A 26 -7.68 -4.32 1.07
N LYS A 27 -7.22 -5.30 0.29
CA LYS A 27 -5.87 -5.82 0.40
C LYS A 27 -4.84 -4.73 0.16
N ARG A 28 -4.97 -3.95 -0.93
CA ARG A 28 -4.07 -2.82 -1.21
C ARG A 28 -4.01 -1.82 -0.06
N ASN A 29 -5.16 -1.41 0.46
CA ASN A 29 -5.25 -0.43 1.54
C ASN A 29 -4.67 -0.96 2.85
N MET A 30 -4.82 -2.26 3.12
CA MET A 30 -4.14 -2.92 4.24
C MET A 30 -2.61 -2.86 4.07
N HIS A 31 -2.07 -3.18 2.90
CA HIS A 31 -0.63 -3.05 2.64
C HIS A 31 -0.14 -1.60 2.75
N ILE A 32 -0.89 -0.62 2.23
CA ILE A 32 -0.58 0.81 2.40
C ILE A 32 -0.51 1.19 3.89
N PHE A 33 -1.52 0.77 4.66
CA PHE A 33 -1.56 1.01 6.11
C PHE A 33 -0.35 0.40 6.82
N CYS A 34 -0.04 -0.86 6.53
CA CYS A 34 1.07 -1.58 7.15
C CYS A 34 2.43 -0.96 6.82
N ALA A 35 2.70 -0.72 5.53
CA ALA A 35 3.92 -0.06 5.10
C ALA A 35 4.13 1.27 5.82
N SER A 36 3.08 2.11 5.81
CA SER A 36 3.12 3.46 6.40
C SER A 36 3.27 3.44 7.92
N HIS A 37 2.57 2.52 8.61
CA HIS A 37 2.62 2.44 10.07
C HIS A 37 3.94 1.90 10.58
N LEU A 38 4.50 0.88 9.91
CA LEU A 38 5.81 0.33 10.25
C LEU A 38 6.91 1.40 10.06
N ALA A 39 6.84 2.17 8.96
CA ALA A 39 7.77 3.29 8.73
C ALA A 39 7.69 4.34 9.85
N VAL A 40 6.49 4.72 10.29
CA VAL A 40 6.33 5.70 11.38
C VAL A 40 6.85 5.18 12.73
N ILE A 41 6.80 3.87 12.96
CA ILE A 41 7.37 3.26 14.18
C ILE A 41 8.90 3.22 14.06
N SER A 42 9.44 2.72 12.95
CA SER A 42 10.89 2.60 12.71
C SER A 42 11.59 3.95 12.75
N ASP A 43 10.95 5.04 12.30
CA ASP A 43 11.43 6.43 12.42
C ASP A 43 11.80 6.84 13.86
N THR A 44 11.39 6.07 14.87
CA THR A 44 11.68 6.35 16.29
C THR A 44 12.56 5.32 16.98
N LEU A 45 13.12 4.39 16.21
CA LEU A 45 14.10 3.44 16.67
C LEU A 45 15.51 3.88 16.24
N ASP A 46 16.50 3.32 16.90
CA ASP A 46 17.90 3.48 16.52
C ASP A 46 18.20 2.62 15.28
N GLU A 47 18.74 3.24 14.23
CA GLU A 47 18.99 2.62 12.93
C GLU A 47 19.97 1.43 12.99
N GLN A 48 20.84 1.38 14.01
CA GLN A 48 21.80 0.30 14.17
C GLN A 48 21.16 -0.99 14.73
N LYS A 49 19.97 -0.87 15.34
CA LYS A 49 19.30 -1.99 16.02
C LYS A 49 18.54 -2.88 15.04
N ASP A 50 18.47 -4.16 15.40
CA ASP A 50 17.81 -5.18 14.58
C ASP A 50 16.30 -4.92 14.43
N GLU A 51 15.67 -4.36 15.46
CA GLU A 51 14.26 -3.96 15.40
C GLU A 51 14.00 -2.92 14.30
N TYR A 52 14.85 -1.90 14.17
CA TYR A 52 14.74 -0.92 13.10
C TYR A 52 14.85 -1.62 11.73
N LYS A 53 15.88 -2.46 11.55
CA LYS A 53 16.12 -3.16 10.27
C LYS A 53 14.93 -4.05 9.89
N ALA A 54 14.39 -4.78 10.86
CA ALA A 54 13.23 -5.65 10.65
C ALA A 54 11.98 -4.85 10.26
N LEU A 55 11.65 -3.78 10.99
CA LEU A 55 10.48 -2.95 10.69
C LEU A 55 10.61 -2.24 9.34
N THR A 56 11.80 -1.74 9.00
CA THR A 56 12.08 -1.12 7.70
C THR A 56 11.94 -2.14 6.56
N PHE A 57 12.46 -3.35 6.74
CA PHE A 57 12.30 -4.43 5.76
C PHE A 57 10.83 -4.77 5.53
N MET A 58 10.06 -5.03 6.60
CA MET A 58 8.64 -5.35 6.50
C MET A 58 7.81 -4.20 5.92
N SER A 59 8.14 -2.96 6.28
CA SER A 59 7.55 -1.77 5.67
C SER A 59 7.76 -1.78 4.15
N GLY A 60 8.97 -2.09 3.69
CA GLY A 60 9.32 -2.26 2.28
C GLY A 60 8.49 -3.34 1.58
N VAL A 61 8.40 -4.54 2.16
CA VAL A 61 7.61 -5.64 1.59
C VAL A 61 6.14 -5.24 1.39
N HIS A 62 5.51 -4.64 2.40
CA HIS A 62 4.13 -4.17 2.24
C HIS A 62 4.01 -3.05 1.19
N ARG A 63 5.02 -2.19 1.07
CA ARG A 63 5.02 -1.09 0.10
C ARG A 63 5.06 -1.64 -1.33
N ASP A 64 5.87 -2.66 -1.58
CA ASP A 64 6.01 -3.27 -2.90
C ASP A 64 4.72 -4.00 -3.31
N GLU A 65 4.15 -4.81 -2.43
CA GLU A 65 2.83 -5.45 -2.63
C GLU A 65 1.74 -4.42 -2.96
N ALA A 66 1.66 -3.33 -2.20
CA ALA A 66 0.70 -2.27 -2.46
C ALA A 66 0.93 -1.61 -3.84
N ARG A 67 2.19 -1.42 -4.26
CA ARG A 67 2.54 -0.84 -5.56
C ARG A 67 2.19 -1.76 -6.73
N GLU A 68 2.38 -3.07 -6.56
CA GLU A 68 1.90 -4.07 -7.53
C GLU A 68 0.38 -4.00 -7.72
N MET A 69 -0.36 -3.61 -6.67
CA MET A 69 -1.79 -3.34 -6.70
C MET A 69 -2.16 -1.89 -7.07
N GLY A 70 -1.22 -1.12 -7.64
CA GLY A 70 -1.47 0.24 -8.13
C GLY A 70 -1.48 1.33 -7.06
N ALA A 71 -0.89 1.10 -5.88
CA ALA A 71 -0.68 2.18 -4.92
C ALA A 71 0.37 3.17 -5.41
N THR A 72 0.10 4.46 -5.23
CA THR A 72 1.01 5.55 -5.57
C THR A 72 1.73 6.06 -4.33
N GLU A 73 2.81 6.81 -4.53
CA GLU A 73 3.54 7.47 -3.44
C GLU A 73 2.61 8.33 -2.56
N LYS A 74 1.68 9.06 -3.20
CA LYS A 74 0.69 9.88 -2.51
C LYS A 74 -0.15 9.09 -1.51
N HIS A 75 -0.51 7.84 -1.81
CA HIS A 75 -1.28 7.02 -0.86
C HIS A 75 -0.50 6.76 0.43
N PHE A 76 0.81 6.51 0.34
CA PHE A 76 1.65 6.32 1.51
C PHE A 76 1.83 7.63 2.27
N ASP A 77 2.11 8.74 1.57
CA ASP A 77 2.28 10.05 2.18
C ASP A 77 1.05 10.50 2.98
N ASP A 78 -0.15 10.33 2.41
CA ASP A 78 -1.41 10.71 3.06
C ASP A 78 -1.62 9.90 4.35
N VAL A 79 -1.33 8.60 4.33
CA VAL A 79 -1.46 7.72 5.51
C VAL A 79 -0.37 8.01 6.54
N VAL A 80 0.88 8.22 6.14
CA VAL A 80 1.97 8.62 7.04
C VAL A 80 1.65 9.94 7.74
N ALA A 81 1.17 10.94 7.00
CA ALA A 81 0.77 12.23 7.57
C ALA A 81 -0.36 12.07 8.61
N TYR A 82 -1.36 11.25 8.29
CA TYR A 82 -2.43 10.91 9.21
C TYR A 82 -1.92 10.22 10.49
N LEU A 83 -1.03 9.24 10.35
CA LEU A 83 -0.46 8.49 11.47
C LEU A 83 0.42 9.37 12.37
N LYS A 84 1.28 10.21 11.78
CA LYS A 84 2.08 11.20 12.53
C LYS A 84 1.18 12.17 13.31
N LYS A 85 0.07 12.64 12.70
CA LYS A 85 -0.93 13.47 13.39
C LYS A 85 -1.62 12.73 14.54
N ALA A 86 -2.00 11.47 14.34
CA ALA A 86 -2.62 10.65 15.38
C ALA A 86 -1.65 10.41 16.55
N ARG A 87 -0.40 10.03 16.28
CA ARG A 87 0.66 9.84 17.27
C ARG A 87 0.87 11.09 18.13
N LYS A 88 0.92 12.26 17.51
CA LYS A 88 1.18 13.54 18.20
C LYS A 88 -0.02 14.01 19.03
N ASN A 89 -1.24 13.92 18.48
CA ASN A 89 -2.39 14.65 19.01
C ASN A 89 -3.49 13.76 19.62
N ASN A 90 -3.44 12.45 19.45
CA ASN A 90 -4.50 11.54 19.91
C ASN A 90 -3.92 10.17 20.30
N LYS A 91 -3.38 10.09 21.51
CA LYS A 91 -2.78 8.86 22.06
C LYS A 91 -3.75 7.65 22.09
N PRO A 92 -5.03 7.79 22.48
CA PRO A 92 -5.98 6.67 22.39
C PRO A 92 -6.13 6.11 20.97
N LYS A 93 -6.24 6.99 19.97
CA LYS A 93 -6.33 6.60 18.56
C LYS A 93 -5.04 5.95 18.08
N TRP A 94 -3.89 6.52 18.41
CA TRP A 94 -2.58 5.94 18.09
C TRP A 94 -2.44 4.52 18.63
N ASN A 95 -2.81 4.30 19.90
CA ASN A 95 -2.75 2.97 20.51
C ASN A 95 -3.68 1.97 19.81
N LYS A 96 -4.90 2.39 19.44
CA LYS A 96 -5.83 1.55 18.67
C LYS A 96 -5.24 1.15 17.32
N LEU A 97 -4.69 2.10 16.57
CA LEU A 97 -4.07 1.86 15.26
C LEU A 97 -2.84 0.94 15.37
N THR A 98 -2.00 1.16 16.38
CA THR A 98 -0.83 0.30 16.66
C THR A 98 -1.26 -1.12 17.01
N SER A 99 -2.34 -1.27 17.79
CA SER A 99 -2.89 -2.60 18.09
C SER A 99 -3.42 -3.29 16.84
N GLN A 100 -4.11 -2.58 15.96
CA GLN A 100 -4.60 -3.13 14.70
C GLN A 100 -3.43 -3.52 13.78
N SER A 101 -2.39 -2.68 13.68
CA SER A 101 -1.18 -2.96 12.90
C SER A 101 -0.51 -4.26 13.32
N ARG A 102 -0.41 -4.55 14.63
CA ARG A 102 0.11 -5.85 15.11
C ARG A 102 -0.68 -7.04 14.58
N ASN A 103 -2.00 -6.92 14.42
CA ASN A 103 -2.85 -8.02 13.99
C ASN A 103 -2.83 -8.25 12.47
N VAL A 104 -2.62 -7.19 11.67
CA VAL A 104 -2.80 -7.25 10.21
C VAL A 104 -1.49 -7.16 9.42
N CYS A 105 -0.43 -6.62 10.02
CA CYS A 105 0.85 -6.40 9.33
C CYS A 105 1.88 -7.51 9.57
N PHE A 106 1.56 -8.48 10.43
CA PHE A 106 2.45 -9.58 10.78
C PHE A 106 1.69 -10.91 10.61
N PRO A 107 1.47 -11.37 9.37
CA PRO A 107 0.56 -12.48 9.11
C PRO A 107 0.97 -13.84 9.68
N GLN A 108 2.07 -13.95 10.44
CA GLN A 108 2.55 -15.20 11.07
C GLN A 108 3.26 -15.02 12.43
N SER A 109 3.04 -13.92 13.17
CA SER A 109 3.61 -13.72 14.52
C SER A 109 2.69 -14.23 15.63
#